data_AF-A0A8H9WBP6-F1
#
_entry.id   AF-A0A8H9WBP6-F1
#
_cell.length_a   1.000
_cell.length_b   1.000
_cell.length_c   1.000
_cell.angle_alpha   90.00
_cell.angle_beta   90.00
_cell.angle_gamma   90.00
#
_symmetry.space_group_name_H-M   'P 1'
#
loop_
_entity.id
_entity.type
_entity.pdbx_description
1 polymer ?
#
loop_
_entity_poly.entity_id
_entity_poly.type
_entity_poly.pdbx_seq_one_letter_code
_entity_poly.pdbx_strand_id
1 'polypeptide(L)'
;MNKNILFFFAATGLLVVNNLFLYWQFFEFNFALFLSNTIGVALFIEAFMLMFLLAYYFKHHPIGKYKWYWLIIFSLLGSLLFALPFYYWLNTKDKK
;
A
#
# COMPACT_ATOMS: atom_id res chain seq x y z
N MET A 1 15.85 9.80 0.56
CA MET A 1 15.39 9.01 -0.61
C MET A 1 15.01 9.96 -1.73
N ASN A 2 15.36 9.66 -2.98
CA ASN A 2 15.08 10.55 -4.11
C ASN A 2 13.56 10.69 -4.33
N LYS A 3 13.05 11.93 -4.32
CA LYS A 3 11.61 12.23 -4.46
C LYS A 3 11.03 11.69 -5.78
N ASN A 4 11.83 11.63 -6.84
CA ASN A 4 11.40 11.09 -8.14
C ASN A 4 11.19 9.58 -8.10
N ILE A 5 12.06 8.85 -7.38
CA ILE A 5 11.95 7.39 -7.22
C ILE A 5 10.69 7.05 -6.43
N LEU A 6 10.44 7.78 -5.33
CA LEU A 6 9.21 7.65 -4.54
C LEU A 6 7.96 7.83 -5.40
N PHE A 7 7.92 8.91 -6.19
CA PHE A 7 6.78 9.20 -7.04
C PHE A 7 6.60 8.14 -8.13
N PHE A 8 7.68 7.66 -8.74
CA PHE A 8 7.64 6.60 -9.75
C PHE A 8 7.03 5.30 -9.20
N PHE A 9 7.49 4.84 -8.03
CA PHE A 9 6.92 3.66 -7.39
C PHE A 9 5.48 3.88 -6.95
N ALA A 10 5.15 5.05 -6.42
CA ALA A 10 3.77 5.39 -6.06
C ALA A 10 2.84 5.34 -7.28
N ALA A 11 3.23 5.98 -8.38
CA ALA A 11 2.46 6.00 -9.62
C ALA A 11 2.32 4.58 -10.21
N THR A 12 3.40 3.79 -10.21
CA THR A 12 3.35 2.39 -10.68
C THR A 12 2.43 1.53 -9.82
N GLY A 13 2.52 1.67 -8.49
CA GLY A 13 1.67 0.95 -7.55
C GLY A 13 0.19 1.27 -7.70
N LEU A 14 -0.14 2.53 -8.04
CA LEU A 14 -1.52 2.99 -8.20
C LEU A 14 -2.09 2.74 -9.59
N LEU A 15 -1.32 3.03 -10.64
CA LEU A 15 -1.81 3.00 -12.01
C LEU A 15 -1.67 1.62 -12.66
N VAL A 16 -0.69 0.83 -12.25
CA VAL A 16 -0.42 -0.49 -12.84
C VAL A 16 -0.91 -1.60 -11.92
N VAL A 17 -0.26 -1.77 -10.76
CA VAL A 17 -0.52 -2.93 -9.88
C VAL A 17 -1.93 -2.88 -9.31
N ASN A 18 -2.37 -1.72 -8.81
CA ASN A 18 -3.71 -1.58 -8.24
C ASN A 18 -4.80 -1.76 -9.30
N ASN A 19 -4.67 -1.22 -10.52
CA ASN A 19 -5.69 -1.43 -11.56
C ASN A 19 -5.76 -2.89 -12.02
N LEU A 20 -4.62 -3.59 -12.10
CA LEU A 20 -4.61 -5.02 -12.39
C LEU A 20 -5.36 -5.81 -11.29
N PHE A 21 -5.09 -5.49 -10.02
CA PHE A 21 -5.80 -6.08 -8.89
C PHE A 21 -7.31 -5.78 -8.94
N LEU A 22 -7.71 -4.54 -9.17
CA LEU A 22 -9.12 -4.15 -9.26
C LEU A 22 -9.83 -4.84 -10.42
N TYR A 23 -9.20 -4.93 -11.60
CA TYR A 23 -9.75 -5.67 -12.73
C TYR A 23 -10.04 -7.12 -12.34
N TRP A 24 -9.04 -7.81 -11.80
CA TRP A 24 -9.21 -9.20 -11.36
C TRP A 24 -10.27 -9.33 -10.26
N GLN A 25 -10.27 -8.42 -9.28
CA GLN A 25 -11.23 -8.39 -8.17
C GLN A 25 -12.69 -8.25 -8.62
N PHE A 26 -12.95 -7.45 -9.66
CA PHE A 26 -14.32 -7.17 -10.12
C PHE A 26 -14.81 -8.12 -11.21
N PHE A 27 -13.92 -8.64 -12.06
CA PHE A 27 -14.32 -9.43 -13.24
C PHE A 27 -14.02 -10.93 -13.13
N GLU A 28 -13.01 -11.33 -12.34
CA GLU A 28 -12.51 -12.72 -12.33
C GLU A 28 -12.49 -13.37 -10.94
N PHE A 29 -12.67 -12.57 -9.87
CA PHE A 29 -12.53 -13.07 -8.52
C PHE A 29 -13.60 -14.11 -8.15
N ASN A 30 -13.14 -15.25 -7.65
CA ASN A 30 -13.97 -16.25 -7.01
C ASN A 30 -13.45 -16.54 -5.59
N PHE A 31 -14.29 -16.27 -4.59
CA PHE A 31 -13.92 -16.38 -3.18
C PHE A 31 -13.60 -17.82 -2.75
N ALA A 32 -14.35 -18.81 -3.23
CA ALA A 32 -14.11 -20.22 -2.89
C ALA A 32 -12.79 -20.72 -3.47
N LEU A 33 -12.46 -20.32 -4.71
CA LEU A 33 -11.19 -20.62 -5.35
C LEU A 33 -10.00 -19.92 -4.66
N PHE A 34 -10.21 -18.69 -4.19
CA PHE A 34 -9.18 -17.99 -3.41
C PHE A 34 -8.90 -18.71 -2.09
N LEU A 35 -9.93 -19.12 -1.35
CA LEU A 35 -9.76 -19.83 -0.07
C LEU A 35 -9.12 -21.21 -0.21
N SER A 36 -9.29 -21.89 -1.35
CA SER A 36 -8.60 -23.15 -1.62
C SER A 36 -7.13 -22.97 -1.99
N ASN A 37 -6.70 -21.74 -2.32
CA ASN A 37 -5.31 -21.40 -2.60
C ASN A 37 -4.58 -20.93 -1.33
N THR A 38 -3.91 -21.87 -0.66
CA THR A 38 -3.19 -21.60 0.60
C THR A 38 -2.14 -20.48 0.47
N ILE A 39 -1.43 -20.41 -0.66
CA ILE A 39 -0.41 -19.36 -0.89
C ILE A 39 -1.08 -18.00 -1.05
N GLY A 40 -2.19 -17.94 -1.80
CA GLY A 40 -2.96 -16.71 -1.97
C GLY A 40 -3.47 -16.16 -0.64
N VAL A 41 -4.02 -17.03 0.21
CA VAL A 41 -4.49 -16.65 1.55
C VAL A 41 -3.33 -16.17 2.43
N ALA A 42 -2.19 -16.87 2.43
CA ALA A 42 -1.03 -16.48 3.21
C ALA A 42 -0.50 -15.09 2.82
N LEU A 43 -0.31 -14.84 1.51
CA LEU A 43 0.15 -13.53 1.01
C LEU A 43 -0.85 -12.41 1.26
N PHE A 44 -2.16 -12.71 1.19
CA PHE A 44 -3.19 -11.75 1.54
C PHE A 44 -3.09 -11.34 3.01
N ILE A 45 -3.04 -12.31 3.93
CA ILE A 45 -2.87 -12.04 5.37
C ILE A 45 -1.59 -11.26 5.62
N GLU A 46 -0.48 -11.66 5.00
CA GLU A 46 0.82 -10.99 5.13
C GLU A 46 0.75 -9.54 4.69
N ALA A 47 0.12 -9.23 3.55
CA ALA A 47 -0.04 -7.86 3.06
C ALA A 47 -0.79 -6.98 4.07
N PHE A 48 -1.89 -7.47 4.66
CA PHE A 48 -2.61 -6.73 5.69
C PHE A 48 -1.80 -6.58 6.98
N MET A 49 -1.11 -7.62 7.41
CA MET A 49 -0.23 -7.57 8.60
C MET A 49 0.89 -6.56 8.42
N LEU A 50 1.55 -6.54 7.25
CA LEU A 50 2.59 -5.56 6.92
C LEU A 50 2.05 -4.13 6.90
N MET A 51 0.85 -3.91 6.36
CA MET A 51 0.20 -2.60 6.38
C MET A 51 0.03 -2.10 7.83
N PHE A 52 -0.50 -2.94 8.72
CA PHE A 52 -0.68 -2.56 10.13
C PHE A 52 0.65 -2.40 10.86
N LEU A 53 1.63 -3.27 10.61
CA LEU A 53 2.96 -3.19 11.21
C LEU A 53 3.67 -1.90 10.81
N LEU A 54 3.64 -1.53 9.53
CA LEU A 54 4.23 -0.28 9.04
C LEU A 54 3.49 0.94 9.60
N ALA A 55 2.16 0.90 9.66
CA ALA A 55 1.37 1.97 10.27
C ALA A 55 1.69 2.13 11.77
N TYR A 56 1.83 1.01 12.50
CA TYR A 56 2.26 1.00 13.89
C TYR A 56 3.68 1.56 14.06
N TYR A 57 4.60 1.20 13.15
CA TYR A 57 5.95 1.75 13.14
C TYR A 57 5.93 3.29 13.00
N PHE A 58 5.17 3.84 12.04
CA PHE A 58 5.05 5.29 11.85
C PHE A 58 4.22 6.01 12.92
N LYS A 59 3.42 5.27 13.71
CA LYS A 59 2.79 5.82 14.91
C LYS A 59 3.85 6.23 15.93
N HIS A 60 4.91 5.44 16.09
CA HIS A 60 6.00 5.71 17.04
C HIS A 60 7.15 6.51 16.41
N HIS A 61 7.31 6.44 15.08
CA HIS A 61 8.33 7.16 14.33
C HIS A 61 7.69 8.09 13.29
N PRO A 62 7.03 9.18 13.71
CA PRO A 62 6.35 10.09 12.80
C PRO A 62 7.36 10.81 11.90
N ILE A 63 7.14 10.75 10.58
CA ILE A 63 8.02 11.41 9.61
C ILE A 63 7.67 12.88 9.43
N GLY A 64 6.38 13.24 9.46
CA GLY A 64 5.91 14.57 9.13
C GLY A 64 4.48 14.84 9.60
N LYS A 65 3.80 15.78 8.94
CA LYS A 65 2.47 16.27 9.33
C LYS A 65 1.37 15.21 9.23
N TYR A 66 1.47 14.30 8.26
CA TYR A 66 0.43 13.31 8.00
C TYR A 66 0.61 12.11 8.92
N LYS A 67 -0.37 11.91 9.80
CA LYS A 67 -0.38 10.84 10.81
C LYS A 67 -0.41 9.44 10.19
N TRP A 68 0.02 8.45 10.97
CA TRP A 68 0.19 7.05 10.58
C TRP A 68 -1.05 6.39 9.96
N TYR A 69 -2.27 6.74 10.40
CA TYR A 69 -3.50 6.14 9.87
C TYR A 69 -3.73 6.46 8.39
N TRP A 70 -3.12 7.54 7.86
CA TRP A 70 -3.16 7.83 6.42
C TRP A 70 -2.48 6.75 5.58
N LEU A 71 -1.45 6.06 6.10
CA LEU A 71 -0.84 4.93 5.40
C LEU A 71 -1.85 3.80 5.19
N ILE A 72 -2.69 3.52 6.19
CA ILE A 72 -3.75 2.51 6.10
C ILE A 72 -4.77 2.92 5.05
N ILE A 73 -5.26 4.17 5.12
CA ILE A 73 -6.24 4.69 4.16
C ILE A 73 -5.71 4.59 2.73
N PHE A 74 -4.47 5.04 2.48
CA PHE A 74 -3.86 4.96 1.15
C PHE A 74 -3.62 3.52 0.69
N SER A 75 -3.30 2.60 1.61
CA SER A 75 -3.10 1.19 1.28
C SER A 75 -4.40 0.50 0.88
N LEU A 76 -5.52 0.86 1.51
CA LEU A 76 -6.85 0.34 1.17
C LEU A 76 -7.41 0.93 -0.13
N LEU A 77 -7.12 2.21 -0.42
CA LEU A 77 -7.53 2.85 -1.68
C LEU A 77 -6.70 2.39 -2.88
N GLY A 78 -5.55 1.77 -2.63
CA GLY A 78 -4.64 1.32 -3.68
C GLY A 78 -3.93 0.05 -3.27
N SER A 79 -2.60 0.14 -3.16
CA SER A 79 -1.75 -0.96 -2.73
C SER A 79 -0.67 -0.45 -1.79
N LEU A 80 -0.01 -1.34 -1.04
CA LEU A 80 1.16 -0.96 -0.24
C LEU A 80 2.29 -0.35 -1.08
N LEU A 81 2.46 -0.81 -2.33
CA LEU A 81 3.43 -0.27 -3.28
C LEU A 81 3.11 1.18 -3.68
N PHE A 82 1.83 1.56 -3.70
CA PHE A 82 1.42 2.96 -3.83
C PHE A 82 1.60 3.72 -2.51
N ALA A 83 0.99 3.19 -1.45
CA ALA A 83 0.74 3.91 -0.23
C ALA A 83 2.02 4.27 0.53
N LEU A 84 2.98 3.35 0.63
CA LEU A 84 4.21 3.56 1.38
C LEU A 84 5.08 4.68 0.77
N PRO A 85 5.45 4.64 -0.53
CA PRO A 85 6.24 5.72 -1.11
C PRO A 85 5.46 7.02 -1.22
N PHE A 86 4.15 6.99 -1.48
CA PHE A 86 3.32 8.19 -1.51
C PHE A 86 3.23 8.86 -0.13
N TYR A 87 2.97 8.07 0.93
CA TYR A 87 2.95 8.54 2.31
C TYR A 87 4.28 9.17 2.73
N TYR A 88 5.39 8.53 2.37
CA TYR A 88 6.72 9.05 2.67
C TYR A 88 7.00 10.36 1.92
N TRP A 89 6.72 10.39 0.60
CA TRP A 89 6.85 11.60 -0.22
C TRP A 89 6.00 12.75 0.34
N LEU A 90 4.73 12.48 0.67
CA LEU A 90 3.79 13.46 1.17
C LEU A 90 4.25 14.10 2.50
N ASN A 91 4.92 13.34 3.36
CA ASN A 91 5.46 13.83 4.63
C ASN A 91 6.82 14.53 4.53
N THR A 92 7.51 14.38 3.40
CA THR A 92 8.88 14.91 3.21
C THR A 92 8.98 15.94 2.08
N LYS A 93 7.93 16.14 1.29
CA LYS A 93 7.93 17.04 0.13
C LYS A 93 8.33 18.48 0.49
N ASP A 94 7.89 18.96 1.66
CA ASP A 94 8.12 20.33 2.15
C ASP A 94 9.43 20.49 2.93
N LYS A 95 10.11 19.38 3.23
CA LYS A 95 11.44 19.42 3.85
C LYS A 95 12.47 19.77 2.77
N LYS A 96 13.27 20.82 3.05
CA LYS A 96 14.40 21.24 2.22
C LYS A 96 15.43 20.14 2.10
#